data_AF-A0A1W9ZXC7-F1
#
_entry.id   AF-A0A1W9ZXC7-F1
#
_cell.length_a   1.000
_cell.length_b   1.000
_cell.length_c   1.000
_cell.angle_alpha   90.00
_cell.angle_beta   90.00
_cell.angle_gamma   90.00
#
_symmetry.space_group_name_H-M   'P 1'
#
loop_
_entity.id
_entity.type
_entity.pdbx_description
1 polymer ?
#
loop_
_entity_poly.entity_id
_entity_poly.type
_entity_poly.pdbx_seq_one_letter_code
_entity_poly.pdbx_strand_id
1 'polypeptide(L)'
;MRGSRVRVSGKIVRFDDVRGYGFITPDAGGDDVFLHANDLEMEKRQAVRGARVSFEIEEGDRGKFATQVRISADAAPSRPPISDLDDPNGPNDDYFDVLSAEEFRHLVTEKLLVITPPLTAQQILAVRSSFEQLARQQGLIDS
;
A
#
# COMPACT_ATOMS: atom_id res chain seq x y z
N MET A 1 -9.03 24.47 29.80
CA MET A 1 -9.67 23.16 29.61
C MET A 1 -9.11 22.56 28.33
N ARG A 2 -8.28 21.52 28.39
CA ARG A 2 -7.78 20.86 27.16
C ARG A 2 -8.83 19.82 26.77
N GLY A 3 -9.54 20.04 25.67
CA GLY A 3 -10.49 19.07 25.13
C GLY A 3 -9.74 17.76 24.91
N SER A 4 -10.26 16.67 25.47
CA SER A 4 -9.67 15.35 25.30
C SER A 4 -9.94 14.90 23.86
N ARG A 5 -9.01 15.18 22.95
CA ARG A 5 -9.05 14.61 21.60
C ARG A 5 -8.82 13.10 21.74
N VAL A 6 -9.77 12.32 21.24
CA VAL A 6 -9.71 10.86 21.30
C VAL A 6 -8.89 10.40 20.10
N ARG A 7 -7.74 9.77 20.36
CA ARG A 7 -7.02 9.03 19.32
C ARG A 7 -7.76 7.74 19.00
N VAL A 8 -7.93 7.51 17.71
CA VAL A 8 -8.56 6.34 17.12
C VAL A 8 -7.51 5.61 16.28
N SER A 9 -7.61 4.29 16.25
CA SER A 9 -6.80 3.45 15.37
C SER A 9 -7.62 3.07 14.15
N GLY A 10 -6.96 2.89 13.02
CA GLY A 10 -7.62 2.47 11.79
C GLY A 10 -6.63 2.13 10.70
N LYS A 11 -7.17 1.91 9.51
CA LYS A 11 -6.43 1.45 8.34
C LYS A 11 -6.63 2.39 7.16
N ILE A 12 -5.55 2.79 6.49
CA ILE A 12 -5.66 3.59 5.27
C ILE A 12 -6.30 2.70 4.18
N VAL A 13 -7.47 3.06 3.65
CA VAL A 13 -8.12 2.31 2.55
C VAL A 13 -7.72 2.82 1.19
N ARG A 14 -7.38 4.10 1.09
CA ARG A 14 -6.92 4.73 -0.14
C ARG A 14 -6.08 5.95 0.18
N PHE A 15 -4.95 6.12 -0.49
CA PHE A 15 -4.15 7.33 -0.42
C PHE A 15 -3.54 7.59 -1.79
N ASP A 16 -3.69 8.83 -2.26
CA ASP A 16 -3.12 9.33 -3.52
C ASP A 16 -1.99 10.28 -3.15
N ASP A 17 -0.75 9.84 -3.35
CA ASP A 17 0.45 10.59 -3.00
C ASP A 17 0.68 11.81 -3.91
N VAL A 18 0.27 11.69 -5.18
CA VAL A 18 0.31 12.76 -6.18
C VAL A 18 -0.70 13.85 -5.84
N ARG A 19 -1.94 13.49 -5.51
CA ARG A 19 -3.00 14.45 -5.17
C ARG A 19 -2.97 14.89 -3.71
N GLY A 20 -2.29 14.13 -2.84
CA GLY A 20 -2.08 14.46 -1.43
C GLY A 20 -3.31 14.25 -0.53
N TYR A 21 -4.20 13.33 -0.86
CA TYR A 21 -5.37 13.02 -0.02
C TYR A 21 -5.72 11.53 -0.04
N GLY A 22 -6.45 11.08 0.97
CA GLY A 22 -6.84 9.69 1.17
C GLY A 22 -8.02 9.52 2.13
N PHE A 23 -8.25 8.27 2.50
CA PHE A 23 -9.31 7.86 3.42
C PHE A 23 -8.80 6.77 4.37
N ILE A 24 -9.24 6.84 5.62
CA ILE A 24 -8.92 5.90 6.69
C ILE A 24 -10.21 5.31 7.23
N THR A 25 -10.29 3.99 7.30
CA THR A 25 -11.38 3.30 7.97
C THR A 25 -11.02 3.08 9.44
N PRO A 26 -11.79 3.60 10.41
CA PRO A 26 -11.55 3.38 11.84
C PRO A 26 -11.78 1.92 12.25
N ASP A 27 -10.92 1.39 13.14
CA ASP A 27 -11.08 0.04 13.70
C ASP A 27 -12.34 -0.08 14.58
N ALA A 28 -12.80 1.04 15.15
CA ALA A 28 -14.04 1.12 15.92
C ALA A 28 -15.31 0.90 15.04
N GLY A 29 -15.14 0.79 13.72
CA GLY A 29 -16.23 0.80 12.75
C GLY A 29 -16.80 2.21 12.54
N GLY A 30 -17.54 2.38 11.45
CA GLY A 30 -18.17 3.64 11.07
C GLY A 30 -17.74 4.13 9.70
N ASP A 31 -18.02 5.40 9.43
CA ASP A 31 -17.72 6.04 8.14
C ASP A 31 -16.22 6.26 7.94
N ASP A 32 -15.79 6.21 6.68
CA ASP A 32 -14.43 6.53 6.29
C ASP A 32 -14.10 7.99 6.63
N VAL A 33 -12.92 8.18 7.23
CA VAL A 33 -12.42 9.48 7.67
C VAL A 33 -11.47 10.03 6.61
N PHE A 34 -11.69 11.27 6.20
CA PHE A 34 -10.86 11.93 5.21
C PHE A 34 -9.45 12.19 5.75
N LEU A 35 -8.42 11.88 4.97
CA LEU A 35 -7.02 12.11 5.30
C LEU A 35 -6.40 13.10 4.30
N HIS A 36 -5.79 14.18 4.79
CA HIS A 36 -4.98 15.08 3.97
C HIS A 36 -3.49 14.86 4.23
N ALA A 37 -2.65 15.02 3.21
CA ALA A 37 -1.23 14.78 3.34
C ALA A 37 -0.49 15.82 4.22
N ASN A 38 -1.15 16.91 4.61
CA ASN A 38 -0.63 17.89 5.57
C ASN A 38 -0.81 17.46 7.03
N ASP A 39 -1.77 16.56 7.27
CA ASP A 39 -2.09 16.05 8.60
C ASP A 39 -1.32 14.76 8.95
N LEU A 40 -0.53 14.27 7.98
CA LEU A 40 0.43 13.19 8.18
C LEU A 40 1.63 13.73 8.95
N GLU A 41 1.90 13.14 10.12
CA GLU A 41 3.14 13.38 10.87
C GLU A 41 4.25 12.38 10.48
N MET A 42 4.08 11.71 9.34
CA MET A 42 4.99 10.73 8.76
C MET A 42 5.32 11.11 7.31
N GLU A 43 6.32 10.46 6.71
CA GLU A 43 6.53 10.60 5.26
C GLU A 43 5.31 10.08 4.49
N LYS A 44 4.89 10.83 3.45
CA LYS A 44 3.78 10.42 2.56
C LYS A 44 3.97 9.02 1.97
N ARG A 45 5.22 8.60 1.75
CA ARG A 45 5.58 7.24 1.28
C ARG A 45 5.19 6.13 2.24
N GLN A 46 5.00 6.43 3.53
CA GLN A 46 4.58 5.47 4.55
C GLN A 46 3.05 5.37 4.67
N ALA A 47 2.31 6.35 4.14
CA ALA A 47 0.86 6.39 4.12
C ALA A 47 0.29 5.52 2.97
N VAL A 48 0.65 4.24 2.96
CA VAL A 48 0.20 3.29 1.95
C VAL A 48 -1.17 2.71 2.31
N ARG A 49 -1.94 2.31 1.28
CA ARG A 49 -3.16 1.53 1.49
C ARG A 49 -2.81 0.31 2.33
N GLY A 50 -3.50 0.17 3.45
CA GLY A 50 -3.35 -0.94 4.34
C GLY A 50 -2.55 -0.70 5.61
N ALA A 51 -1.83 0.41 5.68
CA ALA A 51 -1.06 0.77 6.86
C ALA A 51 -2.01 1.02 8.03
N ARG A 52 -1.67 0.43 9.19
CA ARG A 52 -2.31 0.76 10.46
C ARG A 52 -1.79 2.10 10.96
N VAL A 53 -2.72 3.00 11.23
CA VAL A 53 -2.41 4.35 11.68
C VAL A 53 -3.23 4.70 12.92
N SER A 54 -2.63 5.50 13.79
CA SER A 54 -3.31 6.17 14.88
C SER A 54 -3.52 7.64 14.50
N PHE A 55 -4.74 8.15 14.66
CA PHE A 55 -5.12 9.50 14.26
C PHE A 55 -6.18 10.07 15.20
N GLU A 56 -6.37 11.38 15.18
CA GLU A 56 -7.45 12.07 15.90
C GLU A 56 -8.54 12.44 14.89
N ILE A 57 -9.80 12.17 15.21
CA ILE A 57 -10.94 12.52 14.35
C ILE A 57 -11.45 13.90 14.76
N GLU A 58 -11.51 14.83 13.81
CA GLU A 58 -12.18 16.11 13.96
C GLU A 58 -13.35 16.23 12.96
N GLU A 59 -14.38 16.98 13.33
CA GLU A 59 -15.51 17.30 12.46
C GLU A 59 -15.29 18.66 11.82
N GLY A 60 -15.40 18.71 10.48
CA GLY A 60 -15.29 19.96 9.71
C GLY A 60 -16.43 20.11 8.71
N ASP A 61 -16.37 21.18 7.93
CA ASP A 61 -17.44 21.56 6.99
C ASP A 61 -17.76 20.51 5.92
N ARG A 62 -16.82 19.58 5.65
CA ARG A 62 -16.95 18.51 4.64
C ARG A 62 -17.09 17.11 5.25
N GLY A 63 -17.35 17.03 6.56
CA GLY A 63 -17.42 15.78 7.30
C GLY A 63 -16.20 15.53 8.17
N LYS A 64 -16.04 14.28 8.60
CA LYS A 64 -14.98 13.86 9.51
C LYS A 64 -13.63 13.80 8.80
N PHE A 65 -12.61 14.41 9.38
CA PHE A 65 -11.25 14.39 8.89
C PHE A 65 -10.25 13.98 9.97
N ALA A 66 -9.16 13.35 9.54
CA ALA A 66 -8.12 12.81 10.39
C ALA A 66 -6.99 13.85 10.57
N THR A 67 -6.57 14.03 11.81
CA THR A 67 -5.45 14.89 12.20
C THR A 67 -4.41 14.10 12.99
N GLN A 68 -3.16 14.61 13.05
CA GLN A 68 -2.05 14.00 13.78
C GLN A 68 -1.83 12.52 13.43
N VAL A 69 -1.84 12.20 12.14
CA VAL A 69 -1.82 10.80 11.68
C VAL A 69 -0.41 10.24 11.77
N ARG A 70 -0.25 9.14 12.53
CA ARG A 70 1.02 8.44 12.78
C ARG A 70 0.90 6.96 12.49
N ILE A 71 2.00 6.31 12.09
CA ILE A 71 2.05 4.85 12.00
C ILE A 71 1.85 4.27 13.39
N SER A 72 0.91 3.34 13.53
CA SER A 72 0.71 2.64 14.81
C SER A 72 1.81 1.60 14.97
N ALA A 73 2.65 1.77 15.99
CA ALA A 73 3.76 0.85 16.31
C ALA A 73 3.30 -0.49 16.89
N ASP A 74 2.00 -0.67 17.14
CA ASP A 74 1.41 -1.95 17.57
C ASP A 74 1.25 -2.96 16.40
N ALA A 75 2.10 -2.78 15.37
CA ALA A 75 2.33 -3.70 14.27
C ALA A 75 3.20 -4.88 14.73
N ALA A 76 2.77 -5.61 15.76
CA ALA A 76 2.95 -7.04 15.66
C ALA A 76 2.00 -7.48 14.54
N PRO A 77 2.46 -8.12 13.45
CA PRO A 77 1.55 -8.75 12.53
C PRO A 77 0.80 -9.78 13.35
N SER A 78 -0.42 -9.45 13.76
CA SER A 78 -1.35 -10.42 14.32
C SER A 78 -1.71 -11.26 13.11
N ARG A 79 -0.84 -12.25 12.84
CA ARG A 79 -1.08 -13.33 11.90
C ARG A 79 -2.52 -13.77 12.20
N PRO A 80 -3.49 -13.56 11.31
CA PRO A 80 -4.78 -14.19 11.50
C PRO A 80 -4.47 -15.69 11.66
N PRO A 81 -5.16 -16.41 12.58
CA PRO A 81 -5.01 -17.85 12.63
C PRO A 81 -5.20 -18.33 11.19
N ILE A 82 -4.29 -19.18 10.73
CA ILE A 82 -4.40 -19.84 9.45
C ILE A 82 -5.78 -20.50 9.49
N SER A 83 -6.79 -19.87 8.88
CA SER A 83 -8.03 -20.53 8.60
C SER A 83 -7.70 -21.39 7.41
N ASP A 84 -7.45 -22.65 7.73
CA ASP A 84 -7.41 -23.74 6.78
C ASP A 84 -8.53 -23.59 5.74
N LEU A 85 -8.25 -24.12 4.54
CA LEU A 85 -9.17 -24.50 3.46
C LEU A 85 -9.17 -23.58 2.22
N ASP A 86 -8.32 -23.92 1.24
CA ASP A 86 -8.74 -24.40 -0.08
C ASP A 86 -10.05 -23.79 -0.65
N ASP A 87 -10.07 -22.48 -0.93
CA ASP A 87 -11.12 -21.86 -1.75
C ASP A 87 -10.53 -21.28 -3.06
N PRO A 88 -10.65 -21.99 -4.19
CA PRO A 88 -10.17 -21.53 -5.49
C PRO A 88 -11.05 -20.42 -6.11
N ASN A 89 -12.11 -19.95 -5.45
CA ASN A 89 -13.03 -18.91 -5.95
C ASN A 89 -13.24 -17.74 -4.98
N GLY A 90 -12.37 -17.54 -4.00
CA GLY A 90 -12.39 -16.34 -3.16
C GLY A 90 -12.22 -15.06 -4.01
N PRO A 91 -12.87 -13.93 -3.63
CA PRO A 91 -12.67 -12.68 -4.34
C PRO A 91 -11.18 -12.34 -4.28
N ASN A 92 -10.59 -12.06 -5.44
CA ASN A 92 -9.20 -11.71 -5.59
C ASN A 92 -8.93 -10.38 -4.87
N ASP A 93 -8.76 -10.46 -3.56
CA ASP A 93 -8.24 -9.40 -2.70
C ASP A 93 -6.75 -9.31 -2.97
N ASP A 94 -6.45 -8.73 -4.13
CA ASP A 94 -5.13 -8.38 -4.65
C ASP A 94 -4.56 -7.22 -3.82
N TYR A 95 -4.38 -7.52 -2.54
CA TYR A 95 -3.85 -6.67 -1.50
C TYR A 95 -2.36 -6.95 -1.43
N PHE A 96 -1.63 -6.45 -2.43
CA PHE A 96 -0.17 -6.44 -2.60
C PHE A 96 0.64 -7.14 -1.49
N ASP A 97 0.82 -8.45 -1.64
CA ASP A 97 2.08 -9.07 -1.26
C ASP A 97 3.18 -8.49 -2.15
N VAL A 98 4.37 -8.30 -1.60
CA VAL A 98 5.56 -7.98 -2.40
C VAL A 98 5.63 -9.01 -3.54
N LEU A 99 5.54 -8.56 -4.79
CA LEU A 99 5.57 -9.45 -5.94
C LEU A 99 6.82 -10.33 -5.85
N SER A 100 6.63 -11.63 -6.00
CA SER A 100 7.76 -12.53 -6.20
C SER A 100 8.55 -12.09 -7.43
N ALA A 101 9.84 -12.43 -7.46
CA ALA A 101 10.68 -12.16 -8.62
C ALA A 101 10.09 -12.75 -9.92
N GLU A 102 9.28 -13.81 -9.82
CA GLU A 102 8.61 -14.42 -10.97
C GLU A 102 7.43 -13.59 -11.49
N GLU A 103 6.60 -13.06 -10.60
CA GLU A 103 5.47 -12.21 -10.97
C GLU A 103 5.95 -10.87 -11.52
N PHE A 104 6.97 -10.27 -10.90
CA PHE A 104 7.57 -9.06 -11.43
C PHE A 104 8.15 -9.29 -12.83
N ARG A 105 8.86 -10.40 -13.04
CA ARG A 105 9.38 -10.78 -14.37
C ARG A 105 8.27 -10.96 -15.40
N HIS A 106 7.15 -11.57 -15.01
CA HIS A 106 6.00 -11.76 -15.88
C HIS A 106 5.39 -10.41 -16.29
N LEU A 107 5.15 -9.51 -15.33
CA LEU A 107 4.60 -8.18 -15.60
C LEU A 107 5.50 -7.32 -16.48
N VAL A 108 6.82 -7.32 -16.23
CA VAL A 108 7.78 -6.61 -17.08
C VAL A 108 7.72 -7.14 -18.51
N THR A 109 7.68 -8.46 -18.69
CA THR A 109 7.63 -9.10 -20.01
C THR A 109 6.37 -8.67 -20.78
N GLU A 110 5.20 -8.74 -20.14
CA GLU A 110 3.91 -8.31 -20.72
C GLU A 110 3.93 -6.84 -21.14
N LYS A 111 4.48 -5.95 -20.30
CA LYS A 111 4.57 -4.52 -20.64
C LYS A 111 5.55 -4.24 -21.78
N LEU A 112 6.64 -5.00 -21.89
CA LEU A 112 7.62 -4.84 -22.97
C LEU A 112 7.09 -5.33 -24.33
N LEU A 113 6.19 -6.32 -24.35
CA LEU A 113 5.58 -6.84 -25.59
C LEU A 113 4.70 -5.82 -26.32
N VAL A 114 4.11 -4.87 -25.59
CA VAL A 114 3.16 -3.88 -26.12
C VAL A 114 3.77 -2.49 -26.30
N ILE A 115 5.08 -2.32 -26.07
CA ILE A 115 5.79 -1.07 -26.33
C ILE A 115 5.88 -0.84 -27.84
N THR A 116 5.77 0.41 -28.28
CA THR A 116 5.86 0.78 -29.69
C THR A 116 7.18 1.51 -29.96
N PRO A 117 7.99 1.08 -30.95
CA PRO A 117 7.81 -0.10 -31.80
C PRO A 117 7.91 -1.42 -31.02
N PRO A 118 7.19 -2.48 -31.46
CA PRO A 118 7.17 -3.76 -30.77
C PRO A 118 8.57 -4.32 -30.64
N LEU A 119 8.96 -4.64 -29.40
CA LEU A 119 10.23 -5.27 -29.12
C LEU A 119 10.19 -6.73 -29.61
N THR A 120 11.28 -7.17 -30.23
CA THR A 120 11.46 -8.58 -30.61
C THR A 120 11.64 -9.45 -29.37
N ALA A 121 11.31 -10.74 -29.46
CA ALA A 121 11.51 -11.69 -28.37
C ALA A 121 12.94 -11.67 -27.80
N GLN A 122 13.95 -11.54 -28.66
CA GLN A 122 15.35 -11.45 -28.25
C GLN A 122 15.66 -10.19 -27.43
N GLN A 123 15.08 -9.05 -27.81
CA GLN A 123 15.25 -7.79 -27.07
C GLN A 123 14.59 -7.86 -25.70
N ILE A 124 13.40 -8.48 -25.61
CA ILE A 124 12.68 -8.66 -24.34
C ILE A 124 13.48 -9.53 -23.38
N LEU A 125 14.04 -10.64 -23.86
CA LEU A 125 14.90 -11.51 -23.04
C LEU A 125 16.18 -10.79 -22.57
N ALA A 126 16.80 -9.98 -23.43
CA ALA A 126 17.99 -9.20 -23.09
C ALA A 126 17.70 -8.14 -22.00
N VAL A 127 16.58 -7.42 -22.13
CA VAL A 127 16.14 -6.43 -21.13
C VAL A 127 15.85 -7.11 -19.80
N ARG A 128 15.11 -8.22 -19.80
CA ARG A 128 14.79 -8.98 -18.58
C ARG A 128 16.05 -9.42 -17.83
N SER A 129 17.00 -10.03 -18.55
CA SER A 129 18.27 -10.45 -17.96
C SER A 129 19.08 -9.28 -17.39
N SER A 130 19.05 -8.12 -18.05
CA SER A 130 19.76 -6.92 -17.60
C SER A 130 19.17 -6.37 -16.29
N PHE A 131 17.84 -6.32 -16.18
CA PHE A 131 17.16 -5.91 -14.95
C PHE A 131 17.39 -6.90 -13.79
N GLU A 132 17.34 -8.21 -14.05
CA GLU A 132 17.67 -9.23 -13.05
C GLU A 132 19.12 -9.07 -12.53
N GLN A 133 20.09 -8.84 -13.43
CA GLN A 133 21.49 -8.61 -13.05
C GLN A 133 21.67 -7.33 -12.25
N LEU A 134 21.02 -6.23 -12.67
CA LEU A 134 21.08 -4.97 -11.95
C LEU A 134 20.48 -5.09 -10.54
N ALA A 135 19.34 -5.76 -10.42
CA ALA A 135 18.69 -5.95 -9.13
C ALA A 135 19.52 -6.83 -8.17
N ARG A 136 20.23 -7.85 -8.68
CA ARG A 136 21.24 -8.61 -7.91
C ARG A 136 22.42 -7.73 -7.48
N GLN A 137 22.94 -6.88 -8.38
CA GLN A 137 24.05 -5.96 -8.06
C GLN A 137 23.68 -4.92 -6.98
N GLN A 138 22.42 -4.49 -6.94
CA GLN A 138 21.92 -3.54 -5.94
C GLN A 138 21.41 -4.23 -4.66
N GLY A 139 21.49 -5.57 -4.57
CA GLY A 139 21.02 -6.33 -3.41
C GLY A 139 19.50 -6.32 -3.22
N LEU A 140 18.73 -6.05 -4.29
CA LEU A 140 17.27 -5.98 -4.26
C LEU A 140 16.59 -7.37 -4.36
N ILE A 141 17.36 -8.40 -4.70
CA ILE A 141 16.92 -9.80 -4.77
C ILE A 141 18.04 -10.69 -4.25
N ASP A 142 17.68 -11.68 -3.44
CA ASP A 142 18.60 -12.67 -2.90
C ASP A 142 19.30 -13.46 -4.02
N SER A 143 20.54 -13.86 -3.75
CA SER A 143 21.41 -14.56 -4.71
C SER A 143 20.94 -15.97 -5.04
#